data_AF-A0AAX4P9E2-F1
#
_entry.id   AF-A0AAX4P9E2-F1
#
_cell.length_a   1.000
_cell.length_b   1.000
_cell.length_c   1.000
_cell.angle_alpha   90.00
_cell.angle_beta   90.00
_cell.angle_gamma   90.00
#
_symmetry.space_group_name_H-M   'P 1'
#
loop_
_entity.id
_entity.type
_entity.pdbx_description
1 polymer ?
#
loop_
_entity_poly.entity_id
_entity_poly.type
_entity_poly.pdbx_seq_one_letter_code
_entity_poly.pdbx_strand_id
1 'polypeptide(L)'
;MAGGHAKRVARENGSRLGLLKKAITGSQVAHVVGAVVVARSVSPGTWTFLLGINAFAWFAYNFLSNLAASGTSLTPATVGGSKAQGVGCPWWIENLQDLIFLIAGTNTLSIFSMKMGVGLLTLIPLYCAYLIGSSVVKYVFTPSKVEEEPRPDADAPKKKGGKKRQTVSKNRTR
;
A
#
# COMPACT_ATOMS: atom_id res chain seq x y z
N MET A 1 -2.71 -7.42 -29.37
CA MET A 1 -1.71 -7.66 -28.29
C MET A 1 -2.30 -7.55 -26.87
N ALA A 2 -3.50 -8.09 -26.62
CA ALA A 2 -4.22 -7.89 -25.34
C ALA A 2 -3.77 -8.82 -24.18
N GLY A 3 -3.13 -9.95 -24.48
CA GLY A 3 -2.75 -10.94 -23.45
C GLY A 3 -1.53 -10.57 -22.59
N GLY A 4 -0.70 -9.62 -23.03
CA GLY A 4 0.51 -9.22 -22.29
C GLY A 4 0.20 -8.44 -21.00
N HIS A 5 -0.80 -7.57 -21.06
CA HIS A 5 -1.20 -6.73 -19.92
C HIS A 5 -1.83 -7.57 -18.79
N ALA A 6 -2.79 -8.43 -19.12
CA ALA A 6 -3.45 -9.31 -18.14
C ALA A 6 -2.45 -10.26 -17.44
N LYS A 7 -1.51 -10.83 -18.19
CA LYS A 7 -0.44 -11.67 -17.62
C LYS A 7 0.48 -10.90 -16.68
N ARG A 8 0.77 -9.63 -16.99
CA ARG A 8 1.57 -8.75 -16.13
C ARG A 8 0.84 -8.44 -14.83
N VAL A 9 -0.42 -8.01 -14.89
CA VAL A 9 -1.25 -7.72 -13.71
C VAL A 9 -1.39 -8.94 -12.81
N ALA A 10 -1.66 -10.12 -13.39
CA ALA A 10 -1.74 -11.37 -12.63
C ALA A 10 -0.43 -11.72 -11.90
N ARG A 11 0.73 -11.49 -12.56
CA ARG A 11 2.04 -11.71 -11.94
C ARG A 11 2.31 -10.73 -10.81
N GLU A 12 2.01 -9.45 -11.01
CA GLU A 12 2.18 -8.41 -9.98
C GLU A 12 1.28 -8.69 -8.77
N ASN A 13 0.00 -8.96 -9.00
CA ASN A 13 -0.96 -9.38 -7.97
C ASN A 13 -0.48 -10.62 -7.20
N GLY A 14 -0.01 -11.64 -7.91
CA GLY A 14 0.54 -12.86 -7.28
C GLY A 14 1.72 -12.57 -6.37
N SER A 15 2.64 -11.69 -6.80
CA SER A 15 3.76 -11.27 -5.96
C SER A 15 3.28 -10.53 -4.70
N ARG A 16 2.25 -9.68 -4.84
CA ARG A 16 1.76 -8.85 -3.75
C ARG A 16 0.98 -9.65 -2.72
N LEU A 17 0.08 -10.53 -3.16
CA LEU A 17 -0.57 -11.51 -2.30
C LEU A 17 0.46 -12.42 -1.61
N GLY A 18 1.51 -12.84 -2.33
CA GLY A 18 2.61 -13.60 -1.74
C GLY A 18 3.30 -12.86 -0.59
N LEU A 19 3.55 -11.56 -0.75
CA LEU A 19 4.14 -10.72 0.29
C LEU A 19 3.19 -10.54 1.49
N LEU A 20 1.91 -10.22 1.25
CA LEU A 20 0.90 -10.05 2.31
C LEU A 20 0.75 -11.34 3.13
N LYS A 21 0.67 -12.50 2.46
CA LYS A 21 0.61 -13.81 3.13
C LYS A 21 1.85 -14.05 4.00
N LYS A 22 3.05 -13.78 3.48
CA LYS A 22 4.30 -13.90 4.24
C LYS A 22 4.31 -12.97 5.46
N ALA A 23 3.81 -11.75 5.33
CA ALA A 23 3.73 -10.79 6.43
C ALA A 23 2.77 -11.28 7.54
N ILE A 24 1.56 -11.74 7.17
CA ILE A 24 0.59 -12.27 8.14
C ILE A 24 1.15 -13.51 8.84
N THR A 25 1.56 -14.52 8.08
CA THR A 25 2.05 -15.79 8.65
C THR A 25 3.33 -15.60 9.45
N GLY A 26 4.32 -14.87 8.91
CA GLY A 26 5.59 -14.64 9.57
C GLY A 26 5.43 -13.89 10.88
N SER A 27 4.59 -12.85 10.90
CA SER A 27 4.33 -12.09 12.12
C SER A 27 3.55 -12.87 13.17
N GLN A 28 2.57 -13.69 12.77
CA GLN A 28 1.82 -14.57 13.70
C GLN A 28 2.73 -15.60 14.35
N VAL A 29 3.55 -16.29 13.56
CA VAL A 29 4.51 -17.28 14.08
C VAL A 29 5.51 -16.60 15.02
N ALA A 30 6.09 -15.47 14.61
CA ALA A 30 7.00 -14.71 15.45
C ALA A 30 6.34 -14.28 16.76
N HIS A 31 5.08 -13.84 16.72
CA HIS A 31 4.33 -13.44 17.90
C HIS A 31 4.10 -14.61 18.88
N VAL A 32 3.61 -15.75 18.38
CA VAL A 32 3.35 -16.93 19.21
C VAL A 32 4.64 -17.45 19.84
N VAL A 33 5.69 -17.63 19.02
CA VAL A 33 7.00 -18.10 19.51
C VAL A 33 7.58 -17.10 20.50
N GLY A 34 7.56 -15.80 20.18
CA GLY A 34 8.06 -14.74 21.04
C GLY A 34 7.32 -14.64 22.37
N ALA A 35 5.99 -14.75 22.37
CA ALA A 35 5.19 -14.73 23.59
C ALA A 35 5.48 -15.92 24.50
N VAL A 36 5.67 -17.12 23.92
CA VAL A 36 6.02 -18.35 24.65
C VAL A 36 7.44 -18.27 25.21
N VAL A 37 8.43 -17.90 24.40
CA VAL A 37 9.84 -17.84 24.81
C VAL A 37 10.07 -16.77 25.89
N VAL A 38 9.40 -15.63 25.79
CA VAL A 38 9.53 -14.53 26.76
C VAL A 38 8.64 -14.77 28.00
N ALA A 39 8.02 -15.96 28.12
CA ALA A 39 7.16 -16.39 29.24
C ALA A 39 6.16 -15.31 29.68
N ARG A 40 5.55 -14.60 28.71
CA ARG A 40 4.68 -13.48 29.02
C ARG A 40 3.30 -13.98 29.41
N SER A 41 2.91 -13.70 30.65
CA SER A 41 1.52 -13.77 31.11
C SER A 41 0.71 -12.66 30.45
N VAL A 42 0.32 -12.88 29.20
CA VAL A 42 -0.59 -12.01 28.47
C VAL A 42 -2.01 -12.33 28.94
N SER A 43 -2.77 -11.30 29.30
CA SER A 43 -4.15 -11.49 29.77
C SER A 43 -5.00 -12.20 28.70
N PRO A 44 -5.98 -13.03 29.09
CA PRO A 44 -6.89 -13.67 28.14
C PRO A 44 -7.57 -12.67 27.19
N GLY A 45 -7.96 -11.49 27.70
CA GLY A 45 -8.56 -10.43 26.89
C GLY A 45 -7.64 -9.90 25.79
N THR A 46 -6.34 -9.76 26.08
CA THR A 46 -5.35 -9.35 25.07
C THR A 46 -5.16 -10.41 24.00
N TRP A 47 -5.13 -11.70 24.36
CA TRP A 47 -5.08 -12.78 23.39
C TRP A 47 -6.31 -12.80 22.48
N THR A 48 -7.52 -12.66 23.04
CA THR A 48 -8.76 -12.59 22.26
C THR A 48 -8.76 -11.41 21.29
N PHE A 49 -8.31 -10.25 21.75
CA PHE A 49 -8.19 -9.07 20.90
C PHE A 49 -7.19 -9.28 19.74
N LEU A 50 -6.01 -9.83 20.04
CA LEU A 50 -5.00 -10.12 19.03
C LEU A 50 -5.46 -11.21 18.05
N LEU A 51 -6.19 -12.22 18.51
CA LEU A 51 -6.83 -13.20 17.64
C LEU A 51 -7.84 -12.53 16.71
N GLY A 52 -8.66 -11.62 17.22
CA GLY A 52 -9.63 -10.86 16.44
C GLY A 52 -8.99 -10.04 15.32
N ILE A 53 -7.94 -9.25 15.61
CA ILE A 53 -7.25 -8.47 14.57
C ILE A 53 -6.54 -9.37 13.54
N ASN A 54 -6.03 -10.53 13.96
CA ASN A 54 -5.38 -11.48 13.07
C ASN A 54 -6.40 -12.18 12.16
N ALA A 55 -7.58 -12.51 12.69
CA ALA A 55 -8.70 -13.01 11.89
C ALA A 55 -9.14 -11.97 10.85
N PHE A 56 -9.19 -10.69 11.24
CA PHE A 56 -9.47 -9.60 10.32
C PHE A 56 -8.40 -9.47 9.22
N ALA A 57 -7.11 -9.58 9.54
CA ALA A 57 -6.04 -9.55 8.53
C ALA A 57 -6.18 -10.68 7.51
N TRP A 58 -6.54 -11.89 7.97
CA TRP A 58 -6.83 -13.02 7.09
C TRP A 58 -8.08 -12.80 6.24
N PHE A 59 -9.15 -12.24 6.80
CA PHE A 59 -10.35 -11.87 6.05
C PHE A 59 -10.01 -10.85 4.95
N ALA A 60 -9.28 -9.79 5.29
CA ALA A 60 -8.82 -8.76 4.36
C ALA A 60 -7.96 -9.37 3.23
N TYR A 61 -7.02 -10.25 3.58
CA TYR A 61 -6.20 -10.98 2.60
C TYR A 61 -7.06 -11.81 1.63
N ASN A 62 -8.01 -12.58 2.13
CA ASN A 62 -8.89 -13.40 1.30
C ASN A 62 -9.77 -12.53 0.39
N PHE A 63 -10.28 -11.41 0.91
CA PHE A 63 -11.03 -10.44 0.13
C PHE A 63 -10.19 -9.85 -1.01
N LEU A 64 -8.95 -9.43 -0.73
CA LEU A 64 -8.01 -8.95 -1.75
C LEU A 64 -7.64 -10.03 -2.77
N SER A 65 -7.51 -11.29 -2.34
CA SER A 65 -7.26 -12.42 -3.23
C SER A 65 -8.41 -12.63 -4.22
N ASN A 66 -9.66 -12.50 -3.76
CA ASN A 66 -10.84 -12.60 -4.63
C ASN A 66 -10.89 -11.45 -5.65
N LEU A 67 -10.56 -10.23 -5.23
CA LEU A 67 -10.49 -9.07 -6.15
C LEU A 67 -9.39 -9.24 -7.19
N ALA A 68 -8.22 -9.74 -6.78
CA ALA A 68 -7.13 -10.04 -7.70
C ALA A 68 -7.51 -11.12 -8.72
N ALA A 69 -8.28 -12.13 -8.31
CA ALA A 69 -8.79 -13.17 -9.20
C ALA A 69 -9.78 -12.61 -10.23
N SER A 70 -10.58 -11.61 -9.85
CA SER A 70 -11.47 -10.85 -10.74
C SER A 70 -10.75 -9.86 -11.66
N GLY A 71 -9.41 -9.78 -11.58
CA GLY A 71 -8.59 -8.92 -12.44
C GLY A 71 -8.35 -7.51 -11.89
N THR A 72 -8.76 -7.20 -10.66
CA THR A 72 -8.45 -5.92 -10.02
C THR A 72 -6.94 -5.83 -9.70
N SER A 73 -6.31 -4.72 -10.07
CA SER A 73 -4.91 -4.47 -9.73
C SER A 73 -4.76 -4.17 -8.24
N LEU A 74 -3.85 -4.89 -7.58
CA LEU A 74 -3.45 -4.64 -6.20
C LEU A 74 -2.14 -3.83 -6.09
N THR A 75 -1.54 -3.45 -7.22
CA THR A 75 -0.27 -2.72 -7.23
C THR A 75 -0.50 -1.25 -6.85
N PRO A 76 0.10 -0.76 -5.75
CA PRO A 76 -0.11 0.63 -5.32
C PRO A 76 0.36 1.63 -6.37
N ALA A 77 -0.34 2.75 -6.50
CA ALA A 77 -0.01 3.82 -7.45
C ALA A 77 1.38 4.44 -7.20
N THR A 78 1.91 4.31 -5.98
CA THR A 78 3.22 4.82 -5.56
C THR A 78 4.39 3.92 -5.95
N VAL A 79 4.15 2.63 -6.21
CA VAL A 79 5.20 1.65 -6.54
C VAL A 79 5.41 1.63 -8.05
N GLY A 80 6.08 2.67 -8.52
CA GLY A 80 6.76 2.69 -9.81
C GLY A 80 6.14 3.64 -10.84
N GLY A 81 7.02 4.40 -11.51
CA GLY A 81 6.75 5.14 -12.74
C GLY A 81 6.36 4.25 -13.92
N SER A 82 5.43 3.32 -13.71
CA SER A 82 4.76 2.58 -14.76
C SER A 82 3.77 3.54 -15.38
N LYS A 83 4.12 4.05 -16.55
CA LYS A 83 3.21 4.59 -17.56
C LYS A 83 2.22 3.52 -18.05
N ALA A 84 1.61 2.76 -17.14
CA ALA A 84 0.47 1.92 -17.39
C ALA A 84 -0.76 2.78 -17.13
N GLN A 85 -1.09 3.59 -18.15
CA GLN A 85 -2.44 4.11 -18.34
C GLN A 85 -3.45 2.99 -18.07
N GLY A 86 -4.41 3.22 -17.17
CA GLY A 86 -5.65 2.47 -17.24
C GLY A 86 -6.46 2.43 -15.96
N VAL A 87 -5.96 1.84 -14.89
CA VAL A 87 -6.73 1.65 -13.65
C VAL A 87 -5.75 1.53 -12.48
N GLY A 88 -5.47 2.64 -11.79
CA GLY A 88 -4.70 2.60 -10.55
C GLY A 88 -5.42 1.77 -9.49
N CYS A 89 -4.67 1.14 -8.58
CA CYS A 89 -5.24 0.46 -7.43
C CYS A 89 -6.13 1.45 -6.64
N PRO A 90 -7.41 1.13 -6.37
CA PRO A 90 -8.25 1.98 -5.53
C PRO A 90 -7.57 2.28 -4.19
N TRP A 91 -7.67 3.54 -3.75
CA TRP A 91 -7.04 4.03 -2.50
C TRP A 91 -7.40 3.18 -1.26
N TRP A 92 -8.63 2.65 -1.21
CA TRP A 92 -9.08 1.81 -0.10
C TRP A 92 -8.42 0.42 -0.12
N ILE A 93 -8.02 -0.10 -1.29
CA ILE A 93 -7.27 -1.36 -1.41
C ILE A 93 -5.85 -1.16 -0.86
N GLU A 94 -5.24 -0.02 -1.15
CA GLU A 94 -3.92 0.33 -0.60
C GLU A 94 -3.99 0.41 0.94
N ASN A 95 -4.99 1.12 1.48
CA ASN A 95 -5.21 1.17 2.92
C ASN A 95 -5.47 -0.20 3.55
N LEU A 96 -6.16 -1.11 2.84
CA LEU A 96 -6.38 -2.46 3.33
C LEU A 96 -5.09 -3.28 3.37
N GLN A 97 -4.18 -3.09 2.41
CA GLN A 97 -2.85 -3.69 2.43
C GLN A 97 -1.99 -3.11 3.56
N ASP A 98 -2.01 -1.80 3.74
CA ASP A 98 -1.27 -1.13 4.81
C ASP A 98 -1.77 -1.57 6.19
N LEU A 99 -3.08 -1.79 6.34
CA LEU A 99 -3.66 -2.33 7.55
C LEU A 99 -3.17 -3.75 7.85
N ILE A 100 -3.01 -4.61 6.83
CA ILE A 100 -2.40 -5.94 6.99
C ILE A 100 -0.94 -5.81 7.47
N PHE A 101 -0.16 -4.90 6.89
CA PHE A 101 1.22 -4.66 7.34
C PHE A 101 1.28 -4.07 8.75
N LEU A 102 0.33 -3.21 9.12
CA LEU A 102 0.24 -2.64 10.45
C LEU A 102 -0.08 -3.72 11.48
N ILE A 103 -0.99 -4.65 11.17
CA ILE A 103 -1.28 -5.80 12.04
C ILE A 103 -0.05 -6.71 12.17
N ALA A 104 0.68 -6.94 11.08
CA ALA A 104 1.94 -7.69 11.13
C ALA A 104 3.01 -6.98 11.98
N GLY A 105 3.09 -5.65 11.89
CA GLY A 105 3.93 -4.82 12.75
C GLY A 105 3.53 -4.90 14.22
N THR A 106 2.23 -4.84 14.51
CA THR A 106 1.66 -5.01 15.86
C THR A 106 2.04 -6.35 16.46
N ASN A 107 1.90 -7.44 15.70
CA ASN A 107 2.30 -8.79 16.12
C ASN A 107 3.81 -8.85 16.46
N THR A 108 4.65 -8.16 15.69
CA THR A 108 6.10 -8.13 15.92
C THR A 108 6.46 -7.28 17.15
N LEU A 109 5.91 -6.07 17.25
CA LEU A 109 6.20 -5.14 18.36
C LEU A 109 5.65 -5.64 19.69
N SER A 110 4.53 -6.36 19.68
CA SER A 110 3.96 -6.97 20.88
C SER A 110 4.84 -8.06 21.50
N ILE A 111 5.78 -8.64 20.75
CA ILE A 111 6.84 -9.50 21.28
C ILE A 111 7.76 -8.74 22.25
N PHE A 112 8.02 -7.45 21.99
CA PHE A 112 8.89 -6.62 22.84
C PHE A 112 8.09 -5.84 23.88
N SER A 113 6.90 -5.36 23.55
CA SER A 113 5.99 -4.70 24.48
C SER A 113 4.56 -4.71 23.94
N MET A 114 3.63 -5.32 24.69
CA MET A 114 2.22 -5.32 24.34
C MET A 114 1.64 -3.91 24.19
N LYS A 115 2.07 -2.97 25.05
CA LYS A 115 1.65 -1.56 24.97
C LYS A 115 2.10 -0.91 23.65
N MET A 116 3.30 -1.24 23.15
CA MET A 116 3.80 -0.74 21.87
C MET A 116 3.02 -1.33 20.69
N GLY A 117 2.74 -2.65 20.73
CA GLY A 117 1.92 -3.29 19.70
C GLY A 117 0.52 -2.70 19.62
N VAL A 118 -0.17 -2.57 20.76
CA VAL A 118 -1.51 -1.96 20.81
C VAL A 118 -1.46 -0.47 20.45
N GLY A 119 -0.43 0.25 20.90
CA GLY A 119 -0.20 1.65 20.52
C GLY A 119 -0.10 1.84 19.01
N LEU A 120 0.51 0.89 18.29
CA LEU A 120 0.58 0.94 16.83
C LEU A 120 -0.82 0.87 16.18
N LEU A 121 -1.75 0.11 16.76
CA LEU A 121 -3.13 0.05 16.27
C LEU A 121 -3.91 1.35 16.56
N THR A 122 -3.55 2.12 17.59
CA THR A 122 -4.18 3.43 17.84
C THR A 122 -3.86 4.46 16.77
N LEU A 123 -2.84 4.21 15.93
CA LEU A 123 -2.58 5.03 14.75
C LEU A 123 -3.67 4.87 13.68
N ILE A 124 -4.42 3.76 13.67
CA ILE A 124 -5.52 3.54 12.71
C ILE A 124 -6.60 4.61 12.84
N PRO A 125 -7.25 4.82 14.00
CA PRO A 125 -8.27 5.85 14.13
C PRO A 125 -7.72 7.26 13.88
N LEU A 126 -6.46 7.52 14.25
CA LEU A 126 -5.80 8.81 13.97
C LEU A 126 -5.62 9.02 12.46
N TYR A 127 -5.19 8.00 11.73
CA TYR A 127 -5.06 8.03 10.29
C TYR A 127 -6.41 8.15 9.59
N CYS A 128 -7.43 7.42 10.05
CA CYS A 128 -8.80 7.58 9.58
C CYS A 128 -9.33 9.00 9.80
N ALA A 129 -9.09 9.59 10.97
CA ALA A 129 -9.47 10.97 11.26
C ALA A 129 -8.75 11.97 10.34
N TYR A 130 -7.46 11.74 10.06
CA TYR A 130 -6.71 12.53 9.08
C TYR A 130 -7.29 12.41 7.67
N LEU A 131 -7.60 11.19 7.20
CA LEU A 131 -8.20 10.97 5.88
C LEU A 131 -9.57 11.61 5.75
N ILE A 132 -10.44 11.44 6.76
CA ILE A 132 -11.77 12.08 6.80
C ILE A 132 -11.61 13.60 6.81
N GLY A 133 -10.75 14.15 7.66
CA GLY A 133 -10.47 15.58 7.72
C GLY A 133 -9.97 16.14 6.38
N SER A 134 -9.04 15.46 5.72
CA SER A 134 -8.54 15.85 4.40
C SER A 134 -9.61 15.79 3.31
N SER A 135 -10.54 14.84 3.40
CA SER A 135 -11.66 14.69 2.45
C SER A 135 -12.73 15.75 2.67
N VAL A 136 -13.08 16.03 3.93
CA VAL A 136 -14.02 17.10 4.30
C VAL A 136 -13.46 18.47 3.93
N VAL A 137 -12.17 18.72 4.15
CA VAL A 137 -11.53 19.98 3.74
C VAL A 137 -11.58 20.16 2.23
N LYS A 138 -11.35 19.09 1.45
CA LYS A 138 -11.52 19.14 -0.01
C LYS A 138 -12.95 19.46 -0.42
N TYR A 139 -13.93 18.84 0.23
CA TYR A 139 -15.35 18.99 -0.14
C TYR A 139 -15.97 20.32 0.32
N VAL A 140 -15.51 20.88 1.45
CA VAL A 140 -16.10 22.07 2.09
C VAL A 140 -15.32 23.34 1.78
N PHE A 141 -13.99 23.28 1.66
CA PHE A 141 -13.13 24.47 1.54
C PHE A 141 -12.43 24.60 0.18
N THR A 142 -12.64 23.68 -0.75
CA THR A 142 -12.17 23.85 -2.14
C THR A 142 -13.35 24.34 -2.98
N PRO A 143 -13.35 25.59 -3.47
CA PRO A 143 -14.37 25.99 -4.44
C PRO A 143 -14.24 25.11 -5.67
N SER A 144 -15.35 24.48 -6.09
CA SER A 144 -15.46 23.73 -7.36
C SER A 144 -15.04 24.61 -8.53
N LYS A 145 -13.76 24.63 -8.85
CA LYS A 145 -13.35 24.80 -10.24
C LYS A 145 -13.51 23.45 -10.88
N VAL A 146 -14.47 23.38 -11.78
CA VAL A 146 -14.63 22.35 -12.80
C VAL A 146 -13.23 21.90 -13.23
N GLU A 147 -12.83 20.69 -12.84
CA GLU A 147 -11.67 20.02 -13.41
C GLU A 147 -12.03 19.75 -14.88
N GLU A 148 -11.65 20.67 -15.76
CA GLU A 148 -11.46 20.36 -17.17
C GLU A 148 -10.57 19.13 -17.26
N GLU A 149 -11.07 18.11 -17.95
CA GLU A 149 -10.27 16.97 -18.40
C GLU A 149 -8.95 17.49 -18.99
N PRO A 150 -7.77 16.99 -18.58
CA PRO A 150 -6.55 17.35 -19.25
C PRO A 150 -6.47 16.58 -20.57
N ARG A 151 -7.04 17.16 -21.62
CA ARG A 151 -6.48 17.13 -22.98
C ARG A 151 -5.90 18.53 -23.27
N PRO A 152 -5.21 18.72 -24.39
CA PRO A 152 -3.95 18.15 -24.87
C PRO A 152 -2.91 19.30 -25.02
N ASP A 153 -1.78 19.03 -25.67
CA ASP A 153 -0.94 19.95 -26.47
C ASP A 153 -0.91 21.49 -26.21
N ALA A 154 0.34 22.00 -26.30
CA ALA A 154 0.76 23.34 -26.73
C ALA A 154 1.06 24.44 -25.67
N ASP A 155 2.36 24.77 -25.64
CA ASP A 155 2.95 26.11 -25.62
C ASP A 155 3.07 26.94 -24.32
N ALA A 156 4.22 26.69 -23.66
CA ALA A 156 5.26 27.63 -23.20
C ALA A 156 4.90 28.96 -22.49
N PRO A 157 5.75 29.33 -21.50
CA PRO A 157 6.52 30.55 -21.68
C PRO A 157 8.04 30.35 -21.54
N LYS A 158 8.78 30.88 -22.52
CA LYS A 158 10.24 31.06 -22.52
C LYS A 158 10.71 31.82 -21.28
N LYS A 159 11.68 31.27 -20.52
CA LYS A 159 12.77 32.07 -19.93
C LYS A 159 14.13 31.35 -20.05
N LYS A 160 15.11 32.17 -20.40
CA LYS A 160 16.48 31.89 -20.85
C LYS A 160 17.37 31.32 -19.73
N GLY A 161 18.30 30.45 -20.13
CA GLY A 161 19.63 30.39 -19.52
C GLY A 161 20.24 29.00 -19.41
N GLY A 162 21.31 28.74 -20.16
CA GLY A 162 22.37 27.82 -19.69
C GLY A 162 22.76 26.65 -20.60
N LYS A 163 23.57 26.95 -21.62
CA LYS A 163 24.60 26.08 -22.24
C LYS A 163 24.20 24.66 -22.68
N LYS A 164 23.99 24.55 -24.00
CA LYS A 164 24.27 23.36 -24.81
C LYS A 164 25.65 22.80 -24.44
N ARG A 165 25.70 21.61 -23.86
CA ARG A 165 26.92 20.79 -23.81
C ARG A 165 26.83 19.81 -24.97
N GLN A 166 27.71 20.01 -25.96
CA GLN A 166 27.91 19.12 -27.09
C GLN A 166 28.20 17.71 -26.58
N THR A 167 27.39 16.74 -26.99
CA THR A 167 27.80 15.32 -26.96
C THR A 167 28.39 14.96 -28.30
N VAL A 168 29.61 14.48 -28.20
CA VAL A 168 30.56 14.13 -29.25
C VAL A 168 29.98 13.08 -30.20
N SER A 169 30.30 13.30 -31.47
CA SER A 169 30.05 12.44 -32.62
C SER A 169 30.40 10.98 -32.37
N LYS A 170 29.57 10.10 -32.94
CA LYS A 170 29.63 8.65 -32.93
C LYS A 170 30.98 8.12 -33.37
N ASN A 171 31.47 7.15 -32.60
CA ASN A 171 32.39 6.12 -33.02
C ASN A 171 31.76 5.36 -34.21
N ARG A 172 32.42 5.33 -35.37
CA ARG A 172 32.10 4.40 -36.46
C ARG A 172 33.41 3.82 -36.98
N THR A 173 33.69 2.62 -36.51
CA THR A 173 34.52 1.61 -37.17
C THR A 173 34.08 1.42 -38.62
N ARG A 174 34.98 1.62 -39.58
CA ARG A 174 35.48 0.59 -40.49
C ARG A 174 36.67 1.14 -41.28
#